data_AF-A0A7W4W7G2-F1
#
_entry.id   AF-A0A7W4W7G2-F1
#
_cell.length_a   1.000
_cell.length_b   1.000
_cell.length_c   1.000
_cell.angle_alpha   90.00
_cell.angle_beta   90.00
_cell.angle_gamma   90.00
#
_symmetry.space_group_name_H-M   'P 1'
#
loop_
_entity.id
_entity.type
_entity.pdbx_description
1 polymer ?
#
loop_
_entity_poly.entity_id
_entity_poly.type
_entity_poly.pdbx_seq_one_letter_code
_entity_poly.pdbx_strand_id
1 'polypeptide(L)'
;MVITELGITPASSRRDLFLFQVDAYFLERRWRCDRDFCERWWGESLRHWFEFDRNHQPRAFIAGTMDMCINGTISIRHGRHRARWLLQLGLDKIPLYVDETSAGRLLRDGAGEPALEDYSLSLNRRLLPKGQPLIDVASFPASIEQPRRYATRR
;
A
#
# COMPACT_ATOMS: atom_id res chain seq x y z
N MET A 1 35.81 31.88 -28.27
CA MET A 1 35.65 31.44 -26.87
C MET A 1 34.40 30.56 -26.85
N VAL A 2 34.61 29.25 -26.80
CA VAL A 2 33.56 28.23 -26.87
C VAL A 2 33.26 27.83 -25.44
N ILE A 3 32.02 28.04 -24.98
CA ILE A 3 31.50 27.36 -23.79
C ILE A 3 30.36 26.49 -24.29
N THR A 4 30.69 25.21 -24.34
CA THR A 4 29.83 24.09 -24.68
C THR A 4 28.62 24.07 -23.75
N GLU A 5 27.41 24.19 -24.31
CA GLU A 5 26.17 23.83 -23.63
C GLU A 5 26.17 22.31 -23.38
N LEU A 6 26.77 21.91 -22.26
CA LEU A 6 26.67 20.55 -21.77
C LEU A 6 25.26 20.37 -21.21
N GLY A 7 24.51 19.53 -21.91
CA GLY A 7 23.21 19.04 -21.50
C GLY A 7 23.24 18.55 -20.06
N ILE A 8 22.53 19.27 -19.20
CA ILE A 8 21.95 18.72 -17.99
C ILE A 8 20.46 18.67 -18.27
N THR A 9 20.03 17.51 -18.78
CA THR A 9 18.64 17.07 -18.63
C THR A 9 18.30 17.19 -17.15
N PRO A 10 17.19 17.82 -16.73
CA PRO A 10 16.82 17.79 -15.33
C PRO A 10 16.59 16.32 -14.95
N ALA A 11 17.56 15.74 -14.24
CA ALA A 11 17.47 14.41 -13.71
C ALA A 11 16.26 14.36 -12.79
N SER A 12 15.29 13.52 -13.18
CA SER A 12 14.07 13.14 -12.49
C SER A 12 13.90 13.72 -11.08
N SER A 13 12.87 14.56 -10.90
CA SER A 13 12.33 14.91 -9.59
C SER A 13 12.17 13.64 -8.74
N ARG A 14 13.09 13.40 -7.79
CA ARG A 14 12.82 12.48 -6.68
C ARG A 14 11.64 13.09 -5.95
N ARG A 15 10.44 12.57 -6.16
CA ARG A 15 9.29 12.96 -5.35
C ARG A 15 9.61 12.49 -3.94
N ASP A 16 9.68 13.42 -3.00
CA ASP A 16 9.82 13.09 -1.60
C ASP A 16 8.59 12.26 -1.21
N LEU A 17 8.84 11.01 -0.83
CA LEU A 17 7.81 10.07 -0.40
C LEU A 17 7.79 10.03 1.13
N PHE A 18 6.60 10.18 1.70
CA PHE A 18 6.35 10.17 3.13
C PHE A 18 5.58 8.92 3.51
N LEU A 19 5.93 8.28 4.62
CA LEU A 19 5.20 7.13 5.11
C LEU A 19 3.97 7.58 5.90
N PHE A 20 2.79 7.12 5.47
CA PHE A 20 1.51 7.44 6.09
C PHE A 20 0.74 6.17 6.47
N GLN A 21 0.01 6.24 7.57
CA GLN A 21 -1.05 5.31 7.91
C GLN A 21 -2.36 5.86 7.34
N VAL A 22 -2.85 5.25 6.27
CA VAL A 22 -4.07 5.69 5.59
C VAL A 22 -5.26 4.90 6.11
N ASP A 23 -6.37 5.59 6.36
CA ASP A 23 -7.63 4.96 6.73
C ASP A 23 -8.09 3.94 5.68
N ALA A 24 -8.33 2.71 6.11
CA ALA A 24 -8.64 1.60 5.21
C ALA A 24 -9.98 1.79 4.50
N TYR A 25 -10.99 2.30 5.20
CA TYR A 25 -12.30 2.58 4.62
C TYR A 25 -12.21 3.70 3.58
N PHE A 26 -11.50 4.79 3.90
CA PHE A 26 -11.23 5.87 2.96
C PHE A 26 -10.48 5.35 1.73
N LEU A 27 -9.40 4.60 1.95
CA LEU A 27 -8.57 4.03 0.89
C LEU A 27 -9.42 3.17 -0.05
N GLU A 28 -10.14 2.20 0.49
CA GLU A 28 -10.95 1.28 -0.30
C GLU A 28 -12.04 2.03 -1.08
N ARG A 29 -12.75 2.95 -0.44
CA ARG A 29 -13.82 3.73 -1.08
C ARG A 29 -13.31 4.57 -2.24
N ARG A 30 -12.17 5.24 -2.09
CA ARG A 30 -11.59 6.12 -3.12
C ARG A 30 -10.81 5.38 -4.19
N TRP A 31 -10.27 4.20 -3.86
CA TRP A 31 -9.51 3.38 -4.80
C TRP A 31 -10.42 2.49 -5.66
N ARG A 32 -11.62 2.12 -5.20
CA ARG A 32 -12.61 1.36 -5.99
C ARG A 32 -12.99 1.98 -7.34
N CYS A 33 -12.83 3.29 -7.49
CA CYS A 33 -13.10 4.01 -8.73
C CYS A 33 -11.96 3.88 -9.76
N ASP A 34 -10.81 3.35 -9.35
CA ASP A 34 -9.66 3.11 -10.21
C ASP A 34 -9.84 1.77 -10.95
N ARG A 35 -9.55 1.75 -12.25
CA ARG A 35 -9.70 0.54 -13.07
C ARG A 35 -8.85 -0.62 -12.55
N ASP A 36 -7.67 -0.31 -12.02
CA ASP A 36 -6.71 -1.30 -11.55
C ASP A 36 -7.15 -1.93 -10.22
N PHE A 37 -8.07 -1.28 -9.48
CA PHE A 37 -8.73 -1.91 -8.34
C PHE A 37 -9.59 -3.11 -8.78
N CYS A 38 -10.24 -2.98 -9.93
CA CYS A 38 -11.16 -3.99 -10.47
C CYS A 38 -10.43 -5.16 -11.15
N GLU A 39 -9.12 -5.06 -11.38
CA GLU A 39 -8.34 -6.16 -11.96
C GLU A 39 -8.27 -7.37 -11.01
N ARG A 40 -8.18 -8.56 -11.60
CA ARG A 40 -8.22 -9.84 -10.87
C ARG A 40 -6.99 -9.99 -9.98
N TRP A 41 -7.23 -10.14 -8.68
CA TRP A 41 -6.24 -10.54 -7.70
C TRP A 41 -6.20 -12.08 -7.57
N TRP A 42 -5.01 -12.62 -7.36
CA TRP A 42 -4.77 -14.03 -7.11
C TRP A 42 -3.85 -14.18 -5.88
N GLY A 43 -4.37 -14.78 -4.81
CA GLY A 43 -3.57 -15.47 -3.79
C GLY A 43 -3.13 -14.69 -2.54
N GLU A 44 -2.84 -15.46 -1.49
CA GLU A 44 -2.38 -15.03 -0.16
C GLU A 44 -1.05 -14.23 -0.18
N SER A 45 -0.64 -13.73 1.00
CA SER A 45 0.62 -13.01 1.11
C SER A 45 1.83 -13.82 0.68
N LEU A 46 2.69 -13.22 -0.12
CA LEU A 46 3.95 -13.83 -0.52
C LEU A 46 5.01 -13.52 0.53
N ARG A 47 5.79 -14.52 0.96
CA ARG A 47 6.85 -14.36 1.99
C ARG A 47 7.84 -13.23 1.67
N HIS A 48 8.10 -12.97 0.39
CA HIS A 48 9.01 -11.89 -0.04
C HIS A 48 8.45 -10.48 0.16
N TRP A 49 7.16 -10.31 0.52
CA TRP A 49 6.60 -9.00 0.88
C TRP A 49 7.12 -8.49 2.22
N PHE A 50 7.63 -9.39 3.04
CA PHE A 50 8.19 -9.11 4.35
C PHE A 50 9.70 -8.96 4.19
N GLU A 51 10.17 -7.72 4.15
CA GLU A 51 11.59 -7.42 4.03
C GLU A 51 12.31 -7.56 5.37
N PHE A 52 13.54 -8.06 5.31
CA PHE A 52 14.47 -8.12 6.43
C PHE A 52 15.72 -7.30 6.09
N ASP A 53 16.35 -6.71 7.10
CA ASP A 53 17.64 -6.05 6.95
C ASP A 53 18.80 -7.06 6.87
N ARG A 54 20.02 -6.55 6.74
CA ARG A 54 21.25 -7.38 6.68
C ARG A 54 21.51 -8.18 7.96
N ASN A 55 20.89 -7.81 9.07
CA ASN A 55 20.99 -8.48 10.37
C ASN A 55 19.80 -9.41 10.63
N HIS A 56 19.02 -9.74 9.59
CA HIS A 56 17.79 -10.53 9.67
C HIS A 56 16.70 -9.93 10.58
N GLN A 57 16.74 -8.62 10.84
CA GLN A 57 15.67 -7.93 11.54
C GLN A 57 14.57 -7.53 10.56
N PRO A 58 13.28 -7.69 10.92
CA PRO A 58 12.18 -7.28 10.07
C PRO A 58 12.21 -5.75 9.86
N ARG A 59 12.03 -5.29 8.62
CA ARG A 59 11.94 -3.85 8.29
C ARG A 59 10.52 -3.32 8.52
N ALA A 60 10.23 -2.07 8.18
CA ALA A 60 8.86 -1.56 8.15
C ALA A 60 8.05 -2.28 7.04
N PHE A 61 6.88 -2.86 7.36
CA PHE A 61 5.96 -3.31 6.31
C PHE A 61 5.32 -2.10 5.65
N ILE A 62 5.42 -2.02 4.33
CA ILE A 62 4.85 -0.94 3.54
C ILE A 62 4.03 -1.54 2.43
N ALA A 63 2.74 -1.22 2.40
CA ALA A 63 1.82 -1.79 1.44
C ALA A 63 2.20 -1.38 0.03
N GLY A 64 2.56 -0.12 -0.19
CA GLY A 64 2.76 0.41 -1.53
C GLY A 64 3.01 1.91 -1.59
N THR A 65 2.97 2.44 -2.81
CA THR A 65 3.04 3.87 -3.09
C THR A 65 1.69 4.32 -3.64
N MET A 66 1.08 5.29 -2.97
CA MET A 66 -0.25 5.81 -3.24
C MET A 66 -0.15 7.25 -3.73
N ASP A 67 -0.96 7.58 -4.73
CA ASP A 67 -1.20 8.94 -5.17
C ASP A 67 -2.69 9.26 -5.08
N MET A 68 -3.02 10.48 -4.68
CA MET A 68 -4.39 10.97 -4.74
C MET A 68 -4.57 11.95 -5.90
N CYS A 69 -5.42 11.56 -6.84
CA CYS A 69 -5.77 12.34 -8.01
C CYS A 69 -6.54 13.62 -7.63
N ILE A 70 -6.59 14.58 -8.56
CA ILE A 70 -7.27 15.87 -8.35
C ILE A 70 -8.75 15.68 -8.00
N ASN A 71 -9.43 14.74 -8.65
CA ASN A 71 -10.83 14.36 -8.39
C ASN A 71 -11.03 13.58 -7.08
N GLY A 72 -9.98 13.34 -6.30
CA GLY A 72 -10.03 12.60 -5.04
C GLY A 72 -10.11 11.09 -5.19
N THR A 73 -9.92 10.54 -6.39
CA THR A 73 -9.66 9.11 -6.60
C THR A 73 -8.25 8.77 -6.12
N ILE A 74 -8.08 7.57 -5.57
CA ILE A 74 -6.76 7.06 -5.20
C ILE A 74 -6.27 6.08 -6.27
N SER A 75 -4.99 6.18 -6.60
CA SER A 75 -4.28 5.17 -7.39
C SER A 75 -3.10 4.64 -6.58
N ILE A 76 -2.79 3.34 -6.74
CA ILE A 76 -1.63 2.71 -6.09
C ILE A 76 -0.67 2.23 -7.20
N ARG A 77 0.46 2.92 -7.35
CA ARG A 77 1.45 2.60 -8.40
C ARG A 77 2.18 1.30 -8.13
N HIS A 78 2.61 1.10 -6.89
CA HIS A 78 3.35 -0.08 -6.44
C HIS A 78 2.67 -0.71 -5.25
N GLY A 79 2.67 -2.04 -5.17
CA GLY A 79 2.17 -2.75 -3.98
C GLY A 79 0.64 -2.85 -3.87
N ARG A 80 -0.08 -2.71 -4.99
CA ARG A 80 -1.55 -2.91 -5.07
C ARG A 80 -2.01 -4.19 -4.38
N HIS A 81 -1.32 -5.30 -4.66
CA HIS A 81 -1.68 -6.60 -4.08
C HIS A 81 -1.51 -6.62 -2.56
N ARG A 82 -0.43 -6.02 -2.03
CA ARG A 82 -0.21 -5.91 -0.59
C ARG A 82 -1.28 -5.03 0.07
N ALA A 83 -1.58 -3.87 -0.52
CA ALA A 83 -2.62 -2.98 -0.01
C ALA A 83 -3.99 -3.66 0.02
N ARG A 84 -4.36 -4.37 -1.05
CA ARG A 84 -5.63 -5.11 -1.12
C ARG A 84 -5.68 -6.29 -0.15
N TRP A 85 -4.60 -7.03 0.00
CA TRP A 85 -4.49 -8.10 0.99
C TRP A 85 -4.68 -7.57 2.41
N LEU A 86 -4.03 -6.45 2.77
CA LEU A 86 -4.23 -5.81 4.07
C LEU A 86 -5.68 -5.32 4.29
N LEU A 87 -6.36 -4.82 3.26
CA LEU A 87 -7.78 -4.46 3.34
C LEU A 87 -8.66 -5.69 3.67
N GLN A 88 -8.35 -6.85 3.07
CA GLN A 88 -9.09 -8.10 3.34
C GLN A 88 -8.88 -8.64 4.75
N LEU A 89 -7.74 -8.34 5.37
CA LEU A 89 -7.49 -8.66 6.78
C LEU A 89 -8.29 -7.77 7.74
N GLY A 90 -9.04 -6.78 7.23
CA GLY A 90 -9.86 -5.89 8.04
C GLY A 90 -9.03 -4.95 8.92
N LEU A 91 -7.85 -4.52 8.43
CA LEU A 91 -7.07 -3.50 9.13
C LEU A 91 -7.76 -2.14 9.04
N ASP A 92 -7.73 -1.37 10.12
CA ASP A 92 -8.26 0.00 10.14
C ASP A 92 -7.34 1.00 9.42
N LYS A 93 -6.02 0.75 9.45
CA LYS A 93 -4.98 1.62 8.88
C LYS A 93 -3.99 0.84 8.03
N ILE A 94 -3.68 1.37 6.85
CA ILE A 94 -2.80 0.77 5.84
C ILE A 94 -1.55 1.64 5.66
N PRO A 95 -0.34 1.12 5.91
CA PRO A 95 0.89 1.88 5.73
C PRO A 95 1.23 2.02 4.24
N LEU A 96 1.24 3.25 3.73
CA LEU A 96 1.52 3.59 2.33
C LEU A 96 2.53 4.73 2.25
N TYR A 97 3.41 4.68 1.26
CA TYR A 97 4.16 5.87 0.84
C TYR A 97 3.26 6.79 0.03
N VAL A 98 3.36 8.08 0.27
CA VAL A 98 2.60 9.12 -0.43
C VAL A 98 3.51 10.27 -0.82
N ASP A 99 3.25 10.93 -1.94
CA ASP A 99 3.94 12.18 -2.27
C ASP A 99 3.41 13.35 -1.42
N GLU A 100 4.15 14.46 -1.39
CA GLU A 100 3.80 15.65 -0.61
C GLU A 100 2.37 16.16 -0.88
N THR A 101 1.95 16.15 -2.16
CA THR A 101 0.62 16.60 -2.56
C THR A 101 -0.47 15.69 -1.98
N SER A 102 -0.27 14.38 -2.04
CA SER A 102 -1.19 13.39 -1.49
C SER A 102 -1.20 13.44 0.05
N ALA A 103 -0.04 13.64 0.68
CA ALA A 103 0.10 13.81 2.12
C ALA A 103 -0.72 14.99 2.64
N GLY A 104 -0.56 16.18 2.04
CA GLY A 104 -1.30 17.38 2.45
C GLY A 104 -2.82 17.20 2.34
N ARG A 105 -3.28 16.48 1.32
CA ARG A 105 -4.70 16.20 1.16
C ARG A 105 -5.23 15.16 2.15
N LEU A 106 -4.46 14.11 2.45
CA LEU A 106 -4.82 13.12 3.47
C LEU A 106 -4.99 13.76 4.85
N LEU A 107 -4.06 14.65 5.22
CA LEU A 107 -4.13 15.40 6.48
C LEU A 107 -5.37 16.28 6.54
N ARG A 108 -5.64 17.03 5.47
CA ARG A 108 -6.82 17.91 5.38
C ARG A 108 -8.13 17.13 5.49
N ASP A 109 -8.20 15.95 4.87
CA ASP A 109 -9.41 15.13 4.84
C ASP A 109 -9.55 14.24 6.10
N GLY A 110 -8.60 14.30 7.04
CA GLY A 110 -8.58 13.43 8.23
C GLY A 110 -8.44 11.95 7.90
N ALA A 111 -7.89 11.63 6.72
CA ALA A 111 -7.89 10.30 6.11
C ALA A 111 -6.57 9.55 6.29
N GLY A 112 -5.57 10.17 6.91
CA GLY A 112 -4.33 9.52 7.26
C GLY A 112 -3.46 10.38 8.15
N GLU A 113 -2.46 9.74 8.75
CA GLU A 113 -1.49 10.36 9.63
C GLU A 113 -0.08 9.87 9.31
N PRO A 114 0.98 10.66 9.57
CA PRO A 114 2.35 10.20 9.39
C PRO A 114 2.59 8.94 10.22
N ALA A 115 3.13 7.90 9.59
CA ALA A 115 3.45 6.68 10.32
C ALA A 115 4.77 6.84 11.08
N LEU A 116 4.77 6.50 12.36
CA LEU A 116 6.00 6.19 13.07
C LEU A 116 6.52 4.83 12.58
N GLU A 117 7.84 4.68 12.41
CA GLU A 117 8.45 3.42 11.96
C GLU A 117 8.03 2.23 12.83
N ASP A 118 7.76 2.47 14.12
CA ASP A 118 7.28 1.48 15.09
C ASP A 118 5.97 0.80 14.70
N TYR A 119 5.03 1.54 14.07
CA TYR A 119 3.76 0.95 13.63
C TYR A 119 4.01 -0.09 12.53
N SER A 120 4.80 0.26 11.52
CA SER A 120 5.11 -0.64 10.41
C SER A 120 5.95 -1.85 10.84
N LEU A 121 6.82 -1.69 11.85
CA LEU A 121 7.55 -2.80 12.48
C LEU A 121 6.60 -3.73 13.26
N SER A 122 5.67 -3.16 14.01
CA SER A 122 4.67 -3.94 14.77
C SER A 122 3.75 -4.74 13.83
N LEU A 123 3.37 -4.16 12.69
CA LEU A 123 2.57 -4.81 11.67
C LEU A 123 3.33 -6.00 11.07
N ASN A 124 4.62 -5.84 10.78
CA ASN A 124 5.46 -6.93 10.31
C ASN A 124 5.51 -8.09 11.30
N ARG A 125 5.71 -7.82 12.60
CA ARG A 125 5.71 -8.86 13.64
C ARG A 125 4.36 -9.57 13.79
N ARG A 126 3.25 -8.86 13.56
CA ARG A 126 1.88 -9.40 13.67
C ARG A 126 1.50 -10.25 12.46
N LEU A 127 1.94 -9.85 11.27
CA LEU A 127 1.56 -10.45 10.00
C LEU A 127 2.54 -11.51 9.51
N LEU A 128 3.78 -11.53 10.03
CA LEU A 128 4.72 -12.61 9.76
C LEU A 128 4.11 -13.94 10.25
N PRO A 129 4.02 -14.97 9.39
CA PRO A 129 3.52 -16.28 9.79
C PRO A 129 4.41 -16.83 10.92
N LYS A 130 3.87 -16.96 12.13
CA LYS A 130 4.60 -17.58 13.25
C LYS A 130 4.80 -19.07 12.96
N GLY A 131 6.00 -19.45 12.55
CA GLY A 131 6.46 -20.84 12.56
C GLY A 131 5.72 -21.84 11.67
N GLN A 132 4.87 -21.40 10.73
CA GLN A 132 4.20 -22.31 9.80
C GLN A 132 4.98 -22.45 8.48
N PRO A 133 5.22 -23.69 7.98
CA PRO A 133 5.58 -23.88 6.58
C PRO A 133 4.52 -23.25 5.69
N LEU A 134 4.94 -22.68 4.56
CA LEU A 134 4.04 -22.15 3.53
C LEU A 134 3.01 -23.24 3.23
N ILE A 135 1.74 -22.97 3.55
CA ILE A 135 0.66 -23.86 3.14
C ILE A 135 0.71 -23.91 1.61
N ASP A 136 0.77 -25.13 1.09
CA ASP A 136 0.85 -25.43 -0.33
C ASP A 136 -0.40 -24.89 -1.04
N VAL A 137 -0.18 -24.09 -2.09
CA VAL A 137 -1.20 -23.42 -2.92
C VAL A 137 -2.22 -24.44 -3.49
N ALA A 138 -1.88 -25.72 -3.52
CA ALA A 138 -2.75 -26.81 -3.94
C ALA A 138 -3.92 -27.13 -2.98
N SER A 139 -3.98 -26.55 -1.78
CA SER A 139 -4.95 -26.95 -0.74
C SER A 139 -6.17 -26.04 -0.56
N PHE A 140 -6.34 -25.00 -1.38
CA PHE A 140 -7.53 -24.14 -1.33
C PHE A 140 -8.56 -24.48 -2.42
N PRO A 141 -9.87 -24.55 -2.08
CA PRO A 141 -10.92 -24.79 -3.06
C PRO A 141 -11.01 -23.59 -4.02
N ALA A 142 -11.13 -23.88 -5.32
CA ALA A 142 -11.11 -22.92 -6.43
C ALA A 142 -12.28 -21.90 -6.47
N SER A 143 -13.04 -21.75 -5.40
CA SER A 143 -14.25 -20.96 -5.36
C SER A 143 -14.45 -20.31 -4.00
N ILE A 144 -13.96 -19.08 -3.83
CA ILE A 144 -14.43 -18.19 -2.76
C ILE A 144 -15.30 -17.12 -3.43
N GLU A 145 -16.57 -17.12 -3.07
CA GLU A 145 -17.64 -16.28 -3.59
C GLU A 145 -17.31 -14.78 -3.48
N GLN A 146 -17.96 -14.02 -4.36
CA GLN A 146 -17.85 -12.58 -4.55
C GLN A 146 -17.84 -11.74 -3.25
N PRO A 147 -17.22 -10.55 -3.27
CA PRO A 147 -17.14 -9.68 -2.10
C PRO A 147 -18.52 -9.41 -1.49
N ARG A 148 -18.61 -9.61 -0.16
CA ARG A 148 -19.80 -9.39 0.66
C ARG A 148 -20.42 -8.03 0.33
N ARG A 149 -21.69 -8.04 -0.10
CA ARG A 149 -22.52 -6.84 -0.19
C ARG A 149 -22.70 -6.29 1.23
N TYR A 150 -21.98 -5.24 1.58
CA TYR A 150 -22.25 -4.51 2.82
C TYR A 150 -23.58 -3.77 2.68
N ALA A 151 -24.50 -4.08 3.59
CA ALA A 151 -25.78 -3.39 3.69
C ALA A 151 -25.54 -1.90 3.97
N THR A 152 -26.01 -1.06 3.06
CA THR A 152 -26.11 0.38 3.25
C THR A 152 -27.05 0.66 4.42
N ARG A 153 -26.51 1.07 5.58
CA ARG A 153 -27.32 1.79 6.57
C ARG A 153 -27.47 3.22 6.07
N ARG A 154 -28.72 3.58 5.77
CA ARG A 154 -29.16 4.95 5.44
C ARG A 154 -29.18 5.80 6.70
#